data_AF-K7WUZ1-F1
#
_entry.id   AF-K7WUZ1-F1
#
_cell.length_a   1.000
_cell.length_b   1.000
_cell.length_c   1.000
_cell.angle_alpha   90.00
_cell.angle_beta   90.00
_cell.angle_gamma   90.00
#
_symmetry.space_group_name_H-M   'P 1'
#
loop_
_entity.id
_entity.type
_entity.pdbx_description
1 polymer ?
#
loop_
_entity_poly.entity_id
_entity_poly.type
_entity_poly.pdbx_seq_one_letter_code
_entity_poly.pdbx_strand_id
1 'polypeptide(L)'
;MTTLQLKNHQIWQDLTEILENLDTNSLVQKHLQQCCYTINGYWDEQDEYYDSISLPHTIEAELVSSFVGVTEDKHFLKLQFSIMNFLENIGELVLIYNENLELVDENWLLDIDSPLLNKRQVTNT
;
A
#
# COMPACT_ATOMS: atom_id res chain seq x y z
N MET A 1 25.19 -14.00 28.32
CA MET A 1 24.37 -13.50 27.20
C MET A 1 23.72 -14.70 26.55
N THR A 2 22.40 -14.79 26.59
CA THR A 2 21.62 -15.83 25.91
C THR A 2 21.40 -15.41 24.47
N THR A 3 21.95 -16.16 23.52
CA THR A 3 21.72 -15.93 22.09
C THR A 3 20.30 -16.38 21.76
N LEU A 4 19.42 -15.45 21.43
CA LEU A 4 18.07 -15.77 20.97
C LEU A 4 18.16 -16.43 19.58
N GLN A 5 17.72 -17.68 19.47
CA GLN A 5 17.69 -18.43 18.22
C GLN A 5 16.38 -18.13 17.49
N LEU A 6 16.42 -17.18 16.55
CA LEU A 6 15.20 -16.76 15.86
C LEU A 6 14.67 -17.79 14.87
N LYS A 7 15.50 -18.63 14.25
CA LYS A 7 15.09 -19.48 13.11
C LYS A 7 13.82 -20.32 13.34
N ASN A 8 13.57 -20.76 14.58
CA ASN A 8 12.39 -21.54 14.97
C ASN A 8 11.60 -20.88 16.10
N HIS A 9 11.72 -19.56 16.27
CA HIS A 9 11.09 -18.83 17.36
C HIS A 9 9.59 -18.60 17.10
N GLN A 10 8.77 -18.67 18.16
CA GLN A 10 7.31 -18.53 18.10
C GLN A 10 6.86 -17.26 17.38
N ILE A 11 7.63 -16.18 17.50
CA ILE A 11 7.38 -14.89 16.83
C ILE A 11 7.13 -15.01 15.33
N TRP A 12 7.77 -15.96 14.63
CA TRP A 12 7.52 -16.16 13.21
C TRP A 12 6.18 -16.81 12.94
N GLN A 13 5.75 -17.74 13.80
CA GLN A 13 4.42 -18.35 13.68
C GLN A 13 3.33 -17.30 13.94
N ASP A 14 3.50 -16.50 14.99
CA ASP A 14 2.54 -15.45 15.36
C ASP A 14 2.41 -14.41 14.22
N LEU A 15 3.54 -13.98 13.63
CA LEU A 15 3.54 -13.07 12.48
C LEU A 15 2.88 -13.68 11.25
N THR A 16 3.17 -14.94 10.93
CA THR A 16 2.54 -15.64 9.79
C THR A 16 1.04 -15.75 10.00
N GLU A 17 0.57 -16.13 11.20
CA GLU A 17 -0.85 -16.25 11.50
C GLU A 17 -1.58 -14.91 11.36
N ILE A 18 -0.98 -13.81 11.82
CA ILE A 18 -1.57 -12.47 11.67
C ILE A 18 -1.71 -12.10 10.18
N LEU A 19 -0.68 -12.37 9.37
CA LEU A 19 -0.66 -12.00 7.96
C LEU A 19 -1.59 -12.88 7.12
N GLU A 20 -1.67 -14.18 7.40
CA GLU A 20 -2.56 -15.11 6.70
C GLU A 20 -4.05 -14.83 6.99
N ASN A 21 -4.37 -14.34 8.18
CA ASN A 21 -5.74 -13.99 8.57
C ASN A 21 -6.12 -12.55 8.23
N LEU A 22 -5.21 -11.74 7.69
CA LEU A 22 -5.51 -10.38 7.28
C LEU A 22 -6.35 -10.41 5.99
N ASP A 23 -7.56 -9.88 6.05
CA ASP A 23 -8.35 -9.61 4.84
C ASP A 23 -7.81 -8.38 4.13
N THR A 24 -6.78 -8.62 3.32
CA THR A 24 -5.99 -7.61 2.60
C THR A 24 -6.82 -6.83 1.61
N ASN A 25 -7.73 -7.49 0.89
CA ASN A 25 -8.61 -6.83 -0.05
C ASN A 25 -9.59 -5.92 0.70
N SER A 26 -10.25 -6.39 1.76
CA SER A 26 -11.14 -5.54 2.56
C SER A 26 -10.42 -4.34 3.18
N LEU A 27 -9.17 -4.51 3.62
CA LEU A 27 -8.35 -3.42 4.13
C LEU A 27 -8.12 -2.33 3.06
N VAL A 28 -7.69 -2.73 1.86
CA VAL A 28 -7.44 -1.79 0.76
C VAL A 28 -8.74 -1.17 0.25
N GLN A 29 -9.84 -1.93 0.13
CA GLN A 29 -11.14 -1.38 -0.25
C GLN A 29 -11.61 -0.29 0.70
N LYS A 30 -11.48 -0.53 2.01
CA LYS A 30 -11.87 0.45 3.03
C LYS A 30 -11.04 1.72 2.91
N HIS A 31 -9.73 1.58 2.69
CA HIS A 31 -8.84 2.71 2.46
C HIS A 31 -9.23 3.50 1.20
N LEU A 32 -9.43 2.83 0.06
CA LEU A 32 -9.87 3.44 -1.19
C LEU A 32 -11.21 4.17 -1.07
N GLN A 33 -12.16 3.61 -0.30
CA GLN A 33 -13.44 4.26 -0.02
C GLN A 33 -13.26 5.55 0.77
N GLN A 34 -12.35 5.58 1.74
CA GLN A 34 -12.08 6.78 2.56
C GLN A 34 -11.50 7.92 1.72
N CYS A 35 -10.65 7.62 0.74
CA CYS A 35 -10.09 8.62 -0.18
C CYS A 35 -10.95 8.82 -1.45
N CYS A 36 -12.14 8.22 -1.52
CA CYS A 36 -13.04 8.30 -2.69
C CYS A 36 -12.33 7.89 -4.00
N TYR A 37 -11.51 6.84 -3.94
CA TYR A 37 -10.73 6.30 -5.06
C TYR A 37 -9.90 7.38 -5.77
N THR A 38 -9.43 8.39 -5.03
CA THR A 38 -8.70 9.53 -5.60
C THR A 38 -7.40 9.75 -4.84
N ILE A 39 -6.30 9.71 -5.58
CA ILE A 39 -4.95 10.03 -5.11
C ILE A 39 -4.71 11.50 -5.45
N ASN A 40 -4.26 12.30 -4.49
CA ASN A 40 -4.01 13.73 -4.70
C ASN A 40 -2.51 14.01 -4.64
N GLY A 41 -2.01 14.81 -5.59
CA GLY A 41 -0.60 15.18 -5.67
C GLY A 41 0.31 13.99 -5.96
N TYR A 42 0.39 13.60 -7.23
CA TYR A 42 1.19 12.47 -7.69
C TYR A 42 2.31 12.93 -8.62
N TRP A 43 3.52 12.42 -8.40
CA TRP A 43 4.66 12.59 -9.30
C TRP A 43 4.95 11.23 -9.94
N ASP A 44 5.03 11.19 -11.26
CA ASP A 44 5.44 9.98 -11.97
C ASP A 44 6.97 9.88 -12.11
N GLU A 45 7.44 8.77 -12.69
CA GLU A 45 8.85 8.50 -12.90
C GLU A 45 9.52 9.45 -13.92
N GLN A 46 8.73 10.24 -14.66
CA GLN A 46 9.20 11.22 -15.64
C GLN A 46 9.20 12.65 -15.08
N ASP A 47 9.03 12.81 -13.75
CA ASP A 47 8.89 14.11 -13.08
C ASP A 47 7.66 14.91 -13.55
N GLU A 48 6.61 14.25 -14.06
CA GLU A 48 5.34 14.91 -14.37
C GLU A 48 4.41 14.89 -13.16
N TYR A 49 3.79 16.04 -12.88
CA TYR A 49 2.91 16.23 -11.74
C TYR A 49 1.43 16.16 -12.13
N TYR A 50 0.67 15.39 -11.35
CA TYR A 50 -0.78 15.27 -11.45
C TYR A 50 -1.43 15.77 -10.15
N ASP A 51 -2.39 16.69 -10.29
CA ASP A 51 -3.18 17.17 -9.15
C ASP A 51 -3.93 16.04 -8.48
N SER A 52 -4.53 15.19 -9.32
CA SER A 52 -5.31 14.06 -8.85
C SER A 52 -5.34 12.95 -9.89
N ILE A 53 -5.31 11.72 -9.41
CA ILE A 53 -5.53 10.50 -10.18
C ILE A 53 -6.72 9.78 -9.57
N SER A 54 -7.77 9.59 -10.36
CA SER A 54 -8.93 8.78 -9.96
C SER A 54 -8.76 7.35 -10.45
N LEU A 55 -8.92 6.44 -9.50
CA LEU A 55 -8.86 5.01 -9.65
C LEU A 55 -10.25 4.43 -10.01
N PRO A 56 -10.31 3.30 -10.73
CA PRO A 56 -11.57 2.60 -10.95
C PRO A 56 -12.14 2.02 -9.65
N HIS A 57 -13.47 1.91 -9.56
CA HIS A 57 -14.14 1.42 -8.35
C HIS A 57 -14.13 -0.12 -8.22
N THR A 58 -13.68 -0.82 -9.26
CA THR A 58 -13.60 -2.29 -9.34
C THR A 58 -12.18 -2.79 -9.06
N ILE A 59 -11.40 -2.08 -8.25
CA ILE A 59 -10.06 -2.51 -7.85
C ILE A 59 -10.15 -3.76 -6.99
N GLU A 60 -9.22 -4.68 -7.16
CA GLU A 60 -8.89 -5.75 -6.24
C GLU A 60 -7.45 -5.56 -5.76
N ALA A 61 -7.15 -5.99 -4.54
CA ALA A 61 -5.81 -5.88 -3.98
C ALA A 61 -5.29 -7.24 -3.49
N GLU A 62 -4.03 -7.51 -3.79
CA GLU A 62 -3.30 -8.69 -3.32
C GLU A 62 -2.07 -8.24 -2.54
N LEU A 63 -1.87 -8.79 -1.34
CA LEU A 63 -0.67 -8.51 -0.54
C LEU A 63 0.53 -9.21 -1.17
N VAL A 64 1.47 -8.43 -1.68
CA VAL A 64 2.71 -8.94 -2.31
C VAL A 64 3.87 -9.00 -1.34
N SER A 65 3.88 -8.12 -0.33
CA SER A 65 4.95 -8.08 0.67
C SER A 65 4.46 -7.48 1.98
N SER A 66 5.05 -7.95 3.07
CA SER A 66 4.86 -7.39 4.40
C SER A 66 6.20 -7.30 5.12
N PHE A 67 6.36 -6.26 5.91
CA PHE A 67 7.61 -5.97 6.60
C PHE A 67 7.33 -5.33 7.95
N VAL A 68 7.97 -5.86 9.00
CA VAL A 68 8.00 -5.22 10.32
C VAL A 68 9.37 -4.60 10.51
N GLY A 69 9.38 -3.30 10.80
CA GLY A 69 10.61 -2.53 10.95
C GLY A 69 10.67 -1.76 12.26
N VAL A 70 11.88 -1.28 12.58
CA VAL A 70 12.15 -0.39 13.71
C VAL A 70 12.98 0.79 13.21
N THR A 71 12.59 2.01 13.57
CA THR A 71 13.35 3.22 13.29
C THR A 71 13.30 4.14 14.49
N GLU A 72 14.46 4.53 15.03
CA GLU A 72 14.56 5.42 16.22
C GLU A 72 13.61 4.98 17.35
N ASP A 73 13.63 3.69 17.68
CA ASP A 73 12.79 3.03 18.70
C ASP A 73 11.28 2.96 18.40
N LYS A 74 10.82 3.38 17.22
CA LYS A 74 9.42 3.22 16.77
C LYS A 74 9.27 1.98 15.92
N HIS A 75 8.26 1.17 16.22
CA HIS A 75 7.93 0.01 15.41
C HIS A 75 6.92 0.40 14.33
N PHE A 76 7.05 -0.21 13.16
CA PHE A 76 6.11 -0.02 12.06
C PHE A 76 5.85 -1.31 11.30
N LEU A 77 4.65 -1.40 10.74
CA LEU A 77 4.24 -2.45 9.82
C LEU A 77 4.06 -1.80 8.44
N LYS A 78 4.82 -2.28 7.45
CA LYS A 78 4.68 -1.92 6.05
C LYS A 78 4.01 -3.06 5.31
N LEU A 79 2.92 -2.78 4.62
CA LEU A 79 2.18 -3.71 3.76
C LEU A 79 2.19 -3.19 2.34
N GLN A 80 2.61 -4.01 1.39
CA GLN A 80 2.67 -3.68 -0.03
C GLN A 80 1.67 -4.55 -0.77
N PHE A 81 0.84 -3.89 -1.58
CA PHE A 81 -0.25 -4.51 -2.32
C PHE A 81 -0.06 -4.25 -3.80
N SER A 82 -0.29 -5.29 -4.60
CA SER A 82 -0.58 -5.16 -6.03
C SER A 82 -2.04 -4.79 -6.18
N ILE A 83 -2.33 -3.70 -6.91
CA ILE A 83 -3.70 -3.27 -7.21
C ILE A 83 -4.04 -3.62 -8.65
N MET A 84 -5.18 -4.28 -8.82
CA MET A 84 -5.61 -4.85 -10.10
C MET A 84 -7.02 -4.45 -10.45
N ASN A 85 -7.33 -4.40 -11.74
CA ASN A 85 -8.68 -4.22 -12.26
C ASN A 85 -8.93 -5.23 -13.38
N PHE A 86 -9.90 -6.14 -13.20
CA PHE A 86 -10.21 -7.19 -14.19
C PHE A 86 -8.97 -7.89 -14.79
N LEU A 87 -8.01 -8.28 -13.92
CA LEU A 87 -6.72 -8.94 -14.26
C LEU A 87 -5.61 -8.05 -14.83
N GLU A 88 -5.86 -6.75 -14.99
CA GLU A 88 -4.81 -5.78 -15.33
C GLU A 88 -4.24 -5.18 -14.04
N ASN A 89 -2.93 -5.29 -13.84
CA ASN A 89 -2.25 -4.59 -12.76
C ASN A 89 -2.17 -3.10 -13.13
N ILE A 90 -2.68 -2.23 -12.25
CA ILE A 90 -2.72 -0.77 -12.44
C ILE A 90 -1.70 -0.04 -11.56
N GLY A 91 -0.95 -0.79 -10.74
CA GLY A 91 0.08 -0.28 -9.86
C GLY A 91 0.23 -1.06 -8.55
N GLU A 92 0.87 -0.39 -7.61
CA GLU A 92 1.09 -0.85 -6.26
C GLU A 92 0.72 0.23 -5.23
N LEU A 93 0.24 -0.24 -4.09
CA LEU A 93 -0.05 0.56 -2.91
C LEU A 93 0.79 0.05 -1.75
N VAL A 94 1.51 0.94 -1.09
CA VAL A 94 2.19 0.67 0.17
C VAL A 94 1.47 1.41 1.29
N LEU A 95 1.03 0.69 2.31
CA LEU A 95 0.47 1.25 3.54
C LEU A 95 1.44 1.03 4.69
N ILE A 96 1.73 2.08 5.45
CA ILE A 96 2.64 2.05 6.60
C ILE A 96 1.85 2.39 7.87
N TYR A 97 1.86 1.47 8.82
CA TYR A 97 1.19 1.58 10.11
C TYR A 97 2.19 1.70 11.25
N ASN A 98 1.84 2.48 12.26
CA ASN A 98 2.60 2.51 13.52
C ASN A 98 2.25 1.31 14.43
N GLU A 99 2.89 1.25 15.59
CA GLU A 99 2.65 0.24 16.65
C GLU A 99 1.21 0.21 17.20
N ASN A 100 0.44 1.29 17.04
CA ASN A 100 -0.98 1.35 17.40
C ASN A 100 -1.90 0.94 16.25
N LEU A 101 -1.34 0.47 15.11
CA LEU A 101 -2.05 0.18 13.87
C LEU A 101 -2.79 1.39 13.26
N GLU A 102 -2.27 2.59 13.50
CA GLU A 102 -2.73 3.81 12.83
C GLU A 102 -1.92 3.99 11.54
N LEU A 103 -2.60 4.29 10.43
CA LEU A 103 -1.95 4.60 9.16
C LEU A 103 -1.18 5.91 9.31
N VAL A 104 0.14 5.86 9.11
CA VAL A 104 1.04 7.02 9.25
C VAL A 104 1.55 7.53 7.92
N ASP A 105 1.62 6.66 6.91
CA ASP A 105 2.11 7.01 5.60
C ASP A 105 1.59 6.03 4.54
N GLU A 106 1.53 6.49 3.29
CA GLU A 106 1.16 5.71 2.14
C GLU A 106 2.03 6.08 0.94
N ASN A 107 2.33 5.11 0.09
CA ASN A 107 3.06 5.37 -1.15
C ASN A 107 2.37 4.65 -2.31
N TRP A 108 2.32 5.33 -3.46
CA TRP A 108 1.68 4.84 -4.67
C TRP A 108 2.71 4.72 -5.78
N LEU A 109 2.69 3.59 -6.49
CA LEU A 109 3.43 3.39 -7.73
C LEU A 109 2.42 2.95 -8.79
N LEU A 110 1.98 3.88 -9.63
CA LEU A 110 0.91 3.61 -10.60
C LEU A 110 1.49 3.38 -11.98
N ASP A 111 0.85 2.51 -12.75
CA ASP A 111 1.05 2.49 -14.20
C ASP A 111 0.30 3.68 -14.81
N ILE A 112 0.99 4.81 -14.93
CA ILE A 112 0.41 6.06 -15.42
C ILE A 112 -0.07 5.97 -16.86
N ASP A 113 0.48 5.05 -17.66
CA ASP A 113 0.02 4.82 -19.03
C ASP A 113 -1.27 3.99 -19.10
N SER A 114 -1.72 3.40 -17.99
CA SER A 114 -2.95 2.63 -17.94
C SER A 114 -4.17 3.51 -18.31
N PRO A 115 -4.99 3.08 -19.28
CA PRO A 115 -6.19 3.82 -19.69
C PRO A 115 -7.29 3.82 -18.61
N LEU A 116 -7.12 3.03 -17.55
CA LEU A 116 -8.06 2.92 -16.44
C LEU A 116 -7.92 4.08 -15.45
N LEU A 117 -6.80 4.82 -15.51
CA LEU A 117 -6.53 5.95 -14.64
C LEU A 117 -7.05 7.25 -15.26
N ASN A 118 -7.91 7.95 -14.52
CA ASN A 118 -8.33 9.29 -14.92
C ASN A 118 -7.43 10.33 -14.25
N LYS A 119 -6.65 11.04 -15.07
CA LYS A 119 -5.56 11.91 -14.62
C LYS A 119 -5.93 13.37 -14.84
N ARG A 120 -5.72 14.20 -13.83
CA ARG A 120 -5.90 15.65 -13.92
C ARG A 120 -4.55 16.34 -13.67
N GLN A 121 -4.14 17.18 -14.61
CA GLN A 121 -2.96 18.04 -14.49
C GLN A 121 -3.38 19.51 -14.48
N VAL A 122 -2.70 20.36 -13.72
CA VAL A 122 -2.83 21.82 -13.89
C VAL A 122 -2.17 22.17 -15.23
N THR A 123 -2.97 22.52 -16.22
CA THR A 123 -2.44 23.28 -17.35
C THR A 123 -2.32 24.73 -16.90
N ASN A 124 -1.09 25.17 -16.64
CA ASN A 124 -0.81 26.60 -16.49
C ASN A 124 -1.23 27.28 -17.80
N THR A 125 -2.38 27.95 -17.76
CA THR A 125 -2.89 28.80 -18.86
C THR A 125 -2.42 30.23 -18.66
#